data_AF-A0A836QMG1-F1
#
_entry.id   AF-A0A836QMG1-F1
#
_cell.length_a   1.000
_cell.length_b   1.000
_cell.length_c   1.000
_cell.angle_alpha   90.00
_cell.angle_beta   90.00
_cell.angle_gamma   90.00
#
_symmetry.space_group_name_H-M   'P 1'
#
loop_
_entity.id
_entity.type
_entity.pdbx_description
1 polymer ?
#
loop_
_entity_poly.entity_id
_entity_poly.type
_entity_poly.pdbx_seq_one_letter_code
_entity_poly.pdbx_strand_id
1 'polypeptide(L)'
;MTLDNGATAISLGTISSGDIGGDLILLTDAAQTISSAITLSGSGAALSITVDNGNSLNVQAALTTNAGSITLSADDDILFTAAGDLSSTNGTISVTADNDATSDAGSGGALTMADGTVFNAGSGAITATSDENLTLGQMTTTNSSTSAITLNSKSGNILDGGDTGGDDLTAASGTIVVSSGGTFGTTTNGIERTSAGLNTSGVTTSLEDETASSTLTGTSETVGDASVDQTINIVEDLAKTVEKNNQVPVGGSSSTVSLGIDPSPYGSGPILVDVFAEKYELVNTEAFGPEFLPAVGQLNDFWFSEGDEN
;
A
#
# COMPACT_ATOMS: atom_id res chain seq x y z
N MET A 1 -12.69 -33.91 -24.44
CA MET A 1 -13.32 -33.53 -25.73
C MET A 1 -12.32 -32.68 -26.47
N THR A 2 -12.04 -32.98 -27.73
CA THR A 2 -11.17 -32.15 -28.58
C THR A 2 -11.99 -31.62 -29.74
N LEU A 3 -11.98 -30.32 -29.94
CA LEU A 3 -12.60 -29.63 -31.06
C LEU A 3 -11.47 -28.98 -31.87
N ASP A 4 -11.39 -29.35 -33.14
CA ASP A 4 -10.43 -28.80 -34.09
C ASP A 4 -11.19 -28.49 -35.38
N ASN A 5 -11.10 -27.23 -35.81
CA ASN A 5 -11.81 -26.73 -36.98
C ASN A 5 -10.86 -26.05 -37.98
N GLY A 6 -9.54 -26.24 -37.83
CA GLY A 6 -8.50 -25.61 -38.62
C GLY A 6 -8.77 -24.11 -38.80
N ALA A 7 -8.75 -23.63 -40.03
CA ALA A 7 -8.94 -22.22 -40.40
C ALA A 7 -10.37 -21.67 -40.25
N THR A 8 -11.27 -22.35 -39.53
CA THR A 8 -12.60 -21.81 -39.22
C THR A 8 -12.81 -21.69 -37.72
N ALA A 9 -13.36 -20.54 -37.31
CA ALA A 9 -13.65 -20.27 -35.90
C ALA A 9 -14.56 -21.34 -35.28
N ILE A 10 -14.33 -21.67 -34.01
CA ILE A 10 -15.14 -22.61 -33.25
C ILE A 10 -16.19 -21.78 -32.52
N SER A 11 -17.43 -21.88 -32.97
CA SER A 11 -18.57 -21.27 -32.26
C SER A 11 -18.96 -22.15 -31.08
N LEU A 12 -18.58 -21.75 -29.88
CA LEU A 12 -19.10 -22.36 -28.65
C LEU A 12 -20.34 -21.60 -28.17
N GLY A 13 -21.38 -22.35 -27.81
CA GLY A 13 -22.41 -21.83 -26.90
C GLY A 13 -21.89 -21.81 -25.46
N THR A 14 -22.78 -21.57 -24.49
CA THR A 14 -22.44 -21.79 -23.07
C THR A 14 -22.12 -23.26 -22.85
N ILE A 15 -20.95 -23.55 -22.25
CA ILE A 15 -20.56 -24.88 -21.79
C ILE A 15 -20.58 -24.86 -20.27
N SER A 16 -21.58 -25.52 -19.68
CA SER A 16 -21.85 -25.51 -18.24
C SER A 16 -21.28 -26.73 -17.53
N SER A 17 -21.30 -26.66 -16.19
CA SER A 17 -20.98 -27.77 -15.29
C SER A 17 -21.68 -29.07 -15.69
N GLY A 18 -20.89 -30.09 -16.03
CA GLY A 18 -21.40 -31.44 -16.34
C GLY A 18 -21.63 -31.68 -17.84
N ASP A 19 -21.54 -30.66 -18.68
CA ASP A 19 -21.60 -30.83 -20.15
C ASP A 19 -20.38 -31.61 -20.66
N ILE A 20 -19.25 -31.49 -19.97
CA ILE A 20 -18.01 -32.21 -20.26
C ILE A 20 -17.47 -32.83 -18.97
N GLY A 21 -17.39 -34.15 -18.92
CA GLY A 21 -16.90 -34.92 -17.77
C GLY A 21 -15.38 -35.03 -17.65
N GLY A 22 -14.62 -34.31 -18.49
CA GLY A 22 -13.16 -34.35 -18.57
C GLY A 22 -12.62 -33.12 -19.30
N ASP A 23 -11.42 -33.21 -19.85
CA ASP A 23 -10.74 -32.06 -20.46
C ASP A 23 -11.50 -31.51 -21.68
N LEU A 24 -11.37 -30.20 -21.91
CA LEU A 24 -11.76 -29.54 -23.14
C LEU A 24 -10.53 -28.96 -23.82
N ILE A 25 -10.30 -29.37 -25.07
CA ILE A 25 -9.20 -28.91 -25.89
C ILE A 25 -9.78 -28.29 -27.17
N LEU A 26 -9.47 -27.02 -27.43
CA LEU A 26 -9.81 -26.31 -28.66
C LEU A 26 -8.53 -26.00 -29.44
N LEU A 27 -8.50 -26.40 -30.71
CA LEU A 27 -7.44 -26.05 -31.65
C LEU A 27 -8.05 -25.40 -32.88
N THR A 28 -7.40 -24.37 -33.40
CA THR A 28 -7.91 -23.62 -34.56
C THR A 28 -6.82 -22.74 -35.17
N ASP A 29 -6.84 -22.60 -36.48
CA ASP A 29 -5.95 -21.74 -37.28
C ASP A 29 -6.66 -20.44 -37.69
N ALA A 30 -7.68 -20.03 -36.93
CA ALA A 30 -8.46 -18.83 -37.15
C ALA A 30 -8.63 -18.05 -35.84
N ALA A 31 -8.70 -16.72 -35.94
CA ALA A 31 -8.98 -15.87 -34.79
C ALA A 31 -10.23 -16.34 -34.04
N GLN A 32 -10.12 -16.39 -32.70
CA GLN A 32 -11.21 -16.88 -31.85
C GLN A 32 -11.73 -15.82 -30.92
N THR A 33 -13.01 -15.99 -30.59
CA THR A 33 -13.71 -15.22 -29.59
C THR A 33 -14.51 -16.15 -28.70
N ILE A 34 -14.19 -16.17 -27.41
CA ILE A 34 -14.96 -16.87 -26.39
C ILE A 34 -15.94 -15.88 -25.77
N SER A 35 -17.16 -15.86 -26.28
CA SER A 35 -18.23 -14.94 -25.84
C SER A 35 -19.22 -15.57 -24.87
N SER A 36 -18.97 -16.80 -24.42
CA SER A 36 -19.81 -17.53 -23.49
C SER A 36 -18.95 -18.23 -22.45
N ALA A 37 -19.44 -18.27 -21.22
CA ALA A 37 -18.71 -18.90 -20.14
C ALA A 37 -18.50 -20.40 -20.39
N ILE A 38 -17.34 -20.89 -19.96
CA ILE A 38 -16.98 -22.30 -19.98
C ILE A 38 -16.71 -22.73 -18.54
N THR A 39 -17.42 -23.75 -18.04
CA THR A 39 -17.25 -24.28 -16.68
C THR A 39 -17.02 -25.79 -16.70
N LEU A 40 -15.80 -26.21 -16.34
CA LEU A 40 -15.42 -27.62 -16.23
C LEU A 40 -15.40 -28.07 -14.76
N SER A 41 -16.45 -28.77 -14.33
CA SER A 41 -16.61 -29.20 -12.93
C SER A 41 -15.92 -30.52 -12.59
N GLY A 42 -15.47 -31.27 -13.60
CA GLY A 42 -14.72 -32.51 -13.40
C GLY A 42 -13.48 -32.27 -12.55
N SER A 43 -13.25 -33.09 -11.53
CA SER A 43 -12.04 -32.97 -10.70
C SER A 43 -10.80 -33.17 -11.58
N GLY A 44 -10.02 -32.10 -11.78
CA GLY A 44 -8.82 -32.09 -12.61
C GLY A 44 -9.07 -31.90 -14.11
N ALA A 45 -10.32 -31.65 -14.55
CA ALA A 45 -10.61 -31.40 -15.95
C ALA A 45 -9.95 -30.09 -16.43
N ALA A 46 -9.02 -30.21 -17.37
CA ALA A 46 -8.25 -29.10 -17.91
C ALA A 46 -8.96 -28.42 -19.09
N LEU A 47 -8.74 -27.12 -19.23
CA LEU A 47 -9.12 -26.33 -20.39
C LEU A 47 -7.86 -25.94 -21.15
N SER A 48 -7.81 -26.27 -22.44
CA SER A 48 -6.75 -25.86 -23.35
C SER A 48 -7.36 -25.20 -24.57
N ILE A 49 -6.93 -23.98 -24.90
CA ILE A 49 -7.33 -23.28 -26.13
C ILE A 49 -6.06 -22.83 -26.84
N THR A 50 -5.91 -23.24 -28.10
CA THR A 50 -4.78 -22.89 -28.95
C THR A 50 -5.31 -22.27 -30.23
N VAL A 51 -4.84 -21.04 -30.52
CA VAL A 51 -5.16 -20.26 -31.72
C VAL A 51 -3.89 -20.04 -32.53
N ASP A 52 -3.74 -20.80 -33.61
CA ASP A 52 -2.53 -20.85 -34.43
C ASP A 52 -2.65 -19.94 -35.68
N ASN A 53 -1.60 -19.98 -36.50
CA ASN A 53 -1.51 -19.35 -37.81
C ASN A 53 -1.53 -17.82 -37.75
N GLY A 54 -0.82 -17.26 -36.76
CA GLY A 54 -0.69 -15.82 -36.54
C GLY A 54 -2.01 -15.13 -36.18
N ASN A 55 -2.89 -15.83 -35.45
CA ASN A 55 -4.19 -15.30 -35.06
C ASN A 55 -4.29 -15.07 -33.55
N SER A 56 -5.17 -14.15 -33.18
CA SER A 56 -5.39 -13.74 -31.80
C SER A 56 -6.60 -14.42 -31.14
N LEU A 57 -6.58 -14.47 -29.81
CA LEU A 57 -7.67 -14.98 -28.96
C LEU A 57 -8.33 -13.83 -28.18
N ASN A 58 -9.65 -13.69 -28.32
CA ASN A 58 -10.45 -12.75 -27.53
C ASN A 58 -11.28 -13.49 -26.47
N VAL A 59 -11.10 -13.16 -25.20
CA VAL A 59 -11.82 -13.77 -24.07
C VAL A 59 -12.79 -12.75 -23.47
N GLN A 60 -14.08 -12.98 -23.71
CA GLN A 60 -15.16 -12.07 -23.33
C GLN A 60 -16.09 -12.63 -22.24
N ALA A 61 -15.80 -13.83 -21.75
CA ALA A 61 -16.58 -14.49 -20.71
C ALA A 61 -15.67 -15.40 -19.87
N ALA A 62 -16.11 -15.65 -18.63
CA ALA A 62 -15.32 -16.38 -17.64
C ALA A 62 -15.05 -17.84 -18.06
N LEU A 63 -13.83 -18.28 -17.80
CA LEU A 63 -13.37 -19.66 -18.00
C LEU A 63 -12.99 -20.25 -16.64
N THR A 64 -13.74 -21.27 -16.22
CA THR A 64 -13.64 -21.84 -14.88
C THR A 64 -13.37 -23.33 -14.93
N THR A 65 -12.39 -23.80 -14.16
CA THR A 65 -12.17 -25.21 -13.88
C THR A 65 -12.28 -25.45 -12.37
N ASN A 66 -12.71 -26.64 -11.97
CA ASN A 66 -12.71 -27.01 -10.55
C ASN A 66 -11.27 -27.18 -10.04
N ALA A 67 -10.45 -27.97 -10.73
CA ALA A 67 -9.09 -28.31 -10.30
C ALA A 67 -8.10 -28.55 -11.46
N GLY A 68 -8.54 -28.44 -12.71
CA GLY A 68 -7.67 -28.62 -13.87
C GLY A 68 -7.00 -27.32 -14.27
N SER A 69 -5.88 -27.42 -14.98
CA SER A 69 -5.21 -26.24 -15.50
C SER A 69 -6.05 -25.53 -16.56
N ILE A 70 -5.83 -24.23 -16.70
CA ILE A 70 -6.30 -23.41 -17.81
C ILE A 70 -5.06 -23.00 -18.61
N THR A 71 -4.99 -23.42 -19.86
CA THR A 71 -3.90 -23.09 -20.79
C THR A 71 -4.47 -22.40 -22.00
N LEU A 72 -4.07 -21.15 -22.24
CA LEU A 72 -4.47 -20.37 -23.40
C LEU A 72 -3.22 -19.97 -24.18
N SER A 73 -3.22 -20.24 -25.48
CA SER A 73 -2.13 -19.85 -26.37
C SER A 73 -2.68 -19.25 -27.67
N ALA A 74 -2.04 -18.18 -28.13
CA ALA A 74 -2.30 -17.58 -29.43
C ALA A 74 -0.96 -17.23 -30.09
N ASP A 75 -0.86 -17.41 -31.40
CA ASP A 75 0.34 -17.01 -32.15
C ASP A 75 0.50 -15.49 -32.22
N ASP A 76 -0.60 -14.74 -32.12
CA ASP A 76 -0.60 -13.27 -32.06
C ASP A 76 -1.06 -12.81 -30.66
N ASP A 77 -2.05 -11.92 -30.55
CA ASP A 77 -2.47 -11.38 -29.26
C ASP A 77 -3.42 -12.30 -28.45
N ILE A 78 -3.44 -12.10 -27.14
CA ILE A 78 -4.55 -12.54 -26.28
C ILE A 78 -5.16 -11.32 -25.59
N LEU A 79 -6.45 -11.09 -25.82
CA LEU A 79 -7.19 -9.96 -25.29
C LEU A 79 -8.31 -10.42 -24.36
N PHE A 80 -8.34 -9.86 -23.16
CA PHE A 80 -9.38 -10.09 -22.18
C PHE A 80 -10.22 -8.83 -21.99
N THR A 81 -11.53 -9.03 -21.92
CA THR A 81 -12.43 -8.01 -21.38
C THR A 81 -12.55 -8.15 -19.87
N ALA A 82 -13.16 -7.17 -19.19
CA ALA A 82 -13.44 -7.24 -17.76
C ALA A 82 -14.33 -8.44 -17.35
N ALA A 83 -15.00 -9.11 -18.29
CA ALA A 83 -15.78 -10.32 -18.03
C ALA A 83 -15.02 -11.63 -18.32
N GLY A 84 -13.77 -11.53 -18.82
CA GLY A 84 -12.94 -12.64 -19.27
C GLY A 84 -12.17 -13.36 -18.16
N ASP A 85 -12.71 -13.46 -16.96
CA ASP A 85 -11.97 -14.01 -15.81
C ASP A 85 -11.53 -15.46 -16.03
N LEU A 86 -10.39 -15.82 -15.44
CA LEU A 86 -9.88 -17.20 -15.37
C LEU A 86 -9.90 -17.67 -13.92
N SER A 87 -10.52 -18.82 -13.66
CA SER A 87 -10.62 -19.36 -12.29
C SER A 87 -10.33 -20.86 -12.22
N SER A 88 -9.42 -21.25 -11.33
CA SER A 88 -9.18 -22.64 -10.92
C SER A 88 -8.97 -22.73 -9.41
N THR A 89 -9.38 -23.82 -8.76
CA THR A 89 -9.14 -24.00 -7.30
C THR A 89 -7.69 -24.35 -6.99
N ASN A 90 -7.03 -25.13 -7.86
CA ASN A 90 -5.65 -25.58 -7.67
C ASN A 90 -4.91 -25.92 -8.98
N GLY A 91 -5.55 -25.74 -10.13
CA GLY A 91 -4.91 -25.88 -11.43
C GLY A 91 -4.03 -24.67 -11.74
N THR A 92 -3.01 -24.86 -12.56
CA THR A 92 -2.19 -23.75 -13.05
C THR A 92 -2.96 -22.93 -14.09
N ILE A 93 -2.71 -21.63 -14.14
CA ILE A 93 -3.17 -20.77 -15.24
C ILE A 93 -1.93 -20.39 -16.06
N SER A 94 -1.94 -20.70 -17.35
CA SER A 94 -0.88 -20.36 -18.30
C SER A 94 -1.46 -19.64 -19.50
N VAL A 95 -0.98 -18.44 -19.77
CA VAL A 95 -1.43 -17.61 -20.90
C VAL A 95 -0.21 -17.19 -21.71
N THR A 96 -0.20 -17.52 -22.99
CA THR A 96 0.93 -17.27 -23.90
C THR A 96 0.44 -16.59 -25.17
N ALA A 97 0.68 -15.29 -25.27
CA ALA A 97 0.69 -14.59 -26.55
C ALA A 97 2.06 -14.82 -27.22
N ASP A 98 2.13 -14.70 -28.55
CA ASP A 98 3.34 -15.04 -29.34
C ASP A 98 3.75 -16.53 -29.21
N ASN A 99 2.78 -17.45 -29.25
CA ASN A 99 3.04 -18.86 -28.96
C ASN A 99 3.97 -19.55 -29.98
N ASP A 100 3.99 -19.12 -31.23
CA ASP A 100 4.90 -19.66 -32.24
C ASP A 100 6.36 -19.16 -32.09
N ALA A 101 6.55 -18.12 -31.27
CA ALA A 101 7.82 -17.45 -31.00
C ALA A 101 8.61 -17.11 -32.27
N THR A 102 7.91 -16.81 -33.36
CA THR A 102 8.52 -16.41 -34.62
C THR A 102 9.14 -15.01 -34.45
N SER A 103 10.24 -14.74 -35.16
CA SER A 103 11.00 -13.48 -34.99
C SER A 103 10.40 -12.35 -35.82
N ASP A 104 9.10 -12.41 -36.04
CA ASP A 104 8.42 -11.73 -37.11
C ASP A 104 8.19 -10.28 -36.69
N ALA A 105 8.96 -9.37 -37.30
CA ALA A 105 8.89 -7.96 -36.97
C ALA A 105 7.47 -7.41 -37.23
N GLY A 106 6.73 -7.09 -36.16
CA GLY A 106 5.35 -6.61 -36.22
C GLY A 106 4.27 -7.70 -36.15
N SER A 107 4.62 -8.92 -35.74
CA SER A 107 3.71 -10.04 -35.46
C SER A 107 3.99 -10.70 -34.10
N GLY A 108 4.68 -9.98 -33.20
CA GLY A 108 4.78 -10.45 -31.82
C GLY A 108 3.41 -10.32 -31.16
N GLY A 109 3.11 -11.23 -30.23
CA GLY A 109 1.87 -11.18 -29.46
C GLY A 109 1.97 -10.38 -28.16
N ALA A 110 0.94 -9.59 -27.86
CA ALA A 110 0.67 -8.95 -26.58
C ALA A 110 -0.38 -9.72 -25.76
N LEU A 111 -0.28 -9.66 -24.43
CA LEU A 111 -1.38 -10.03 -23.54
C LEU A 111 -1.98 -8.75 -22.97
N THR A 112 -3.28 -8.53 -23.22
CA THR A 112 -4.00 -7.38 -22.70
C THR A 112 -5.14 -7.82 -21.80
N MET A 113 -5.06 -7.48 -20.52
CA MET A 113 -6.18 -7.56 -19.58
C MET A 113 -6.85 -6.20 -19.48
N ALA A 114 -8.17 -6.16 -19.62
CA ALA A 114 -8.92 -4.95 -19.31
C ALA A 114 -8.97 -4.73 -17.80
N ASP A 115 -9.15 -3.47 -17.38
CA ASP A 115 -9.40 -3.14 -15.98
C ASP A 115 -10.50 -4.02 -15.37
N GLY A 116 -10.20 -4.63 -14.23
CA GLY A 116 -11.07 -5.55 -13.51
C GLY A 116 -11.07 -7.01 -13.98
N THR A 117 -10.31 -7.40 -15.01
CA THR A 117 -10.10 -8.82 -15.34
C THR A 117 -9.34 -9.53 -14.20
N VAL A 118 -9.78 -10.72 -13.80
CA VAL A 118 -9.15 -11.51 -12.72
C VAL A 118 -8.69 -12.89 -13.19
N PHE A 119 -7.42 -13.21 -12.93
CA PHE A 119 -6.90 -14.59 -12.99
C PHE A 119 -6.70 -15.12 -11.57
N ASN A 120 -7.49 -16.12 -11.18
CA ASN A 120 -7.42 -16.77 -9.87
C ASN A 120 -7.07 -18.25 -10.02
N ALA A 121 -5.83 -18.62 -9.66
CA ALA A 121 -5.38 -20.01 -9.74
C ALA A 121 -5.58 -20.80 -8.43
N GLY A 122 -6.18 -20.19 -7.40
CA GLY A 122 -6.33 -20.81 -6.09
C GLY A 122 -4.96 -21.18 -5.51
N SER A 123 -4.63 -22.47 -5.37
CA SER A 123 -3.27 -22.89 -4.96
C SER A 123 -2.30 -23.18 -6.13
N GLY A 124 -2.77 -23.09 -7.38
CA GLY A 124 -1.96 -23.24 -8.58
C GLY A 124 -1.08 -22.03 -8.88
N ALA A 125 -0.06 -22.20 -9.71
CA ALA A 125 0.77 -21.09 -10.17
C ALA A 125 0.13 -20.38 -11.38
N ILE A 126 0.49 -19.12 -11.59
CA ILE A 126 0.10 -18.31 -12.74
C ILE A 126 1.33 -18.02 -13.59
N THR A 127 1.23 -18.18 -14.91
CA THR A 127 2.28 -17.80 -15.87
C THR A 127 1.65 -17.00 -17.01
N ALA A 128 2.21 -15.83 -17.28
CA ALA A 128 1.83 -14.98 -18.41
C ALA A 128 3.06 -14.64 -19.25
N THR A 129 2.94 -14.89 -20.55
CA THR A 129 4.02 -14.76 -21.52
C THR A 129 3.57 -13.99 -22.75
N SER A 130 4.44 -13.11 -23.25
CA SER A 130 4.26 -12.35 -24.51
C SER A 130 5.62 -11.97 -25.09
N ASP A 131 5.66 -11.63 -26.38
CA ASP A 131 6.80 -10.89 -26.93
C ASP A 131 6.63 -9.39 -26.71
N GLU A 132 5.44 -8.87 -26.98
CA GLU A 132 5.08 -7.47 -26.77
C GLU A 132 4.64 -7.20 -25.32
N ASN A 133 3.86 -6.15 -25.07
CA ASN A 133 3.47 -5.76 -23.71
C ASN A 133 2.60 -6.83 -23.03
N LEU A 134 2.78 -6.98 -21.72
CA LEU A 134 1.82 -7.61 -20.81
C LEU A 134 1.09 -6.49 -20.06
N THR A 135 -0.19 -6.26 -20.37
CA THR A 135 -1.04 -5.34 -19.59
C THR A 135 -1.86 -6.17 -18.62
N LEU A 136 -1.70 -5.90 -17.32
CA LEU A 136 -2.25 -6.66 -16.23
C LEU A 136 -3.63 -6.12 -15.83
N GLY A 137 -4.51 -7.02 -15.40
CA GLY A 137 -5.55 -6.70 -14.42
C GLY A 137 -5.07 -7.31 -13.10
N GLN A 138 -5.90 -8.15 -12.49
CA GLN A 138 -5.51 -8.86 -11.27
C GLN A 138 -5.09 -10.31 -11.54
N MET A 139 -4.00 -10.74 -10.89
CA MET A 139 -3.56 -12.13 -10.80
C MET A 139 -3.41 -12.54 -9.34
N THR A 140 -4.18 -13.53 -8.89
CA THR A 140 -4.22 -13.97 -7.49
C THR A 140 -3.99 -15.46 -7.32
N THR A 141 -3.14 -15.80 -6.35
CA THR A 141 -2.83 -17.18 -5.96
C THR A 141 -2.38 -17.27 -4.50
N THR A 142 -2.65 -18.43 -3.90
CA THR A 142 -2.15 -18.86 -2.59
C THR A 142 -0.92 -19.76 -2.70
N ASN A 143 -0.40 -19.96 -3.92
CA ASN A 143 0.80 -20.76 -4.16
C ASN A 143 2.00 -20.16 -3.41
N SER A 144 2.70 -20.99 -2.63
CA SER A 144 3.82 -20.58 -1.78
C SER A 144 5.20 -20.90 -2.35
N SER A 145 5.27 -21.23 -3.63
CA SER A 145 6.54 -21.57 -4.29
C SER A 145 7.36 -20.33 -4.63
N THR A 146 8.59 -20.56 -5.09
CA THR A 146 9.50 -19.53 -5.62
C THR A 146 9.10 -18.98 -6.99
N SER A 147 7.97 -19.45 -7.56
CA SER A 147 7.44 -19.02 -8.86
C SER A 147 5.92 -19.11 -8.84
N ALA A 148 5.30 -18.45 -7.86
CA ALA A 148 3.84 -18.44 -7.68
C ALA A 148 3.15 -17.69 -8.82
N ILE A 149 3.70 -16.55 -9.22
CA ILE A 149 3.34 -15.81 -10.43
C ILE A 149 4.61 -15.59 -11.24
N THR A 150 4.59 -15.92 -12.52
CA THR A 150 5.70 -15.69 -13.45
C THR A 150 5.22 -14.85 -14.62
N LEU A 151 5.86 -13.70 -14.83
CA LEU A 151 5.56 -12.76 -15.91
C LEU A 151 6.78 -12.65 -16.81
N ASN A 152 6.58 -12.84 -18.12
CA ASN A 152 7.65 -12.71 -19.10
C ASN A 152 7.18 -11.96 -20.35
N SER A 153 7.61 -10.72 -20.49
CA SER A 153 7.45 -9.92 -21.71
C SER A 153 8.81 -9.81 -22.40
N LYS A 154 9.04 -10.53 -23.51
CA LYS A 154 10.39 -10.67 -24.07
C LYS A 154 10.97 -9.37 -24.62
N SER A 155 10.15 -8.59 -25.32
CA SER A 155 10.53 -7.34 -26.01
C SER A 155 9.74 -6.12 -25.48
N GLY A 156 8.63 -6.34 -24.77
CA GLY A 156 7.74 -5.29 -24.27
C GLY A 156 7.88 -4.97 -22.78
N ASN A 157 6.95 -4.14 -22.32
CA ASN A 157 6.79 -3.75 -20.91
C ASN A 157 5.76 -4.64 -20.23
N ILE A 158 5.80 -4.66 -18.90
CA ILE A 158 4.71 -5.14 -18.06
C ILE A 158 4.05 -3.90 -17.46
N LEU A 159 2.77 -3.71 -17.74
CA LEU A 159 1.99 -2.50 -17.47
C LEU A 159 0.80 -2.85 -16.58
N ASP A 160 0.45 -1.97 -15.67
CA ASP A 160 -0.85 -2.01 -14.98
C ASP A 160 -1.94 -1.51 -15.95
N GLY A 161 -3.04 -2.26 -16.01
CA GLY A 161 -4.21 -2.03 -16.86
C GLY A 161 -5.40 -1.39 -16.14
N GLY A 162 -5.33 -1.13 -14.83
CA GLY A 162 -6.28 -0.32 -14.05
C GLY A 162 -6.40 -0.74 -12.59
N ASP A 163 -6.96 0.16 -11.77
CA ASP A 163 -7.02 0.02 -10.30
C ASP A 163 -8.19 -0.84 -9.77
N THR A 164 -9.01 -1.46 -10.64
CA THR A 164 -10.20 -2.18 -10.18
C THR A 164 -9.83 -3.49 -9.51
N GLY A 165 -10.03 -3.53 -8.19
CA GLY A 165 -10.06 -4.74 -7.35
C GLY A 165 -8.86 -4.95 -6.43
N GLY A 166 -7.94 -3.98 -6.37
CA GLY A 166 -6.78 -3.97 -5.48
C GLY A 166 -5.51 -4.32 -6.23
N ASP A 167 -4.53 -4.90 -5.51
CA ASP A 167 -3.23 -5.30 -6.07
C ASP A 167 -3.35 -6.04 -7.41
N ASP A 168 -2.58 -5.59 -8.41
CA ASP A 168 -2.41 -6.33 -9.67
C ASP A 168 -1.94 -7.77 -9.42
N LEU A 169 -1.03 -7.96 -8.46
CA LEU A 169 -0.39 -9.24 -8.21
C LEU A 169 -0.48 -9.66 -6.74
N THR A 170 -1.32 -10.66 -6.45
CA THR A 170 -1.45 -11.24 -5.12
C THR A 170 -0.89 -12.66 -5.05
N ALA A 171 0.26 -12.83 -4.40
CA ALA A 171 0.90 -14.11 -4.08
C ALA A 171 1.53 -14.06 -2.68
N ALA A 172 0.73 -13.74 -1.65
CA ALA A 172 1.20 -13.39 -0.31
C ALA A 172 2.20 -14.36 0.35
N SER A 173 2.14 -15.65 0.01
CA SER A 173 3.03 -16.69 0.53
C SER A 173 4.11 -17.16 -0.46
N GLY A 174 4.11 -16.63 -1.68
CA GLY A 174 4.95 -17.07 -2.78
C GLY A 174 5.82 -15.95 -3.35
N THR A 175 6.62 -16.29 -4.36
CA THR A 175 7.48 -15.34 -5.07
C THR A 175 6.89 -15.00 -6.43
N ILE A 176 6.87 -13.70 -6.76
CA ILE A 176 6.61 -13.17 -8.09
C ILE A 176 7.94 -13.11 -8.84
N VAL A 177 7.98 -13.69 -10.04
CA VAL A 177 9.16 -13.68 -10.92
C VAL A 177 8.84 -12.88 -12.17
N VAL A 178 9.69 -11.91 -12.49
CA VAL A 178 9.49 -10.95 -13.57
C VAL A 178 10.71 -10.97 -14.50
N SER A 179 10.44 -11.14 -15.78
CA SER A 179 11.37 -10.90 -16.89
C SER A 179 10.69 -9.96 -17.88
N SER A 180 11.36 -8.87 -18.25
CA SER A 180 10.83 -7.92 -19.22
C SER A 180 11.96 -7.34 -20.07
N GLY A 181 11.71 -7.20 -21.38
CA GLY A 181 12.58 -6.43 -22.29
C GLY A 181 12.50 -4.92 -22.06
N GLY A 182 11.41 -4.45 -21.44
CA GLY A 182 11.13 -3.06 -21.09
C GLY A 182 11.05 -2.82 -19.58
N THR A 183 10.02 -2.09 -19.15
CA THR A 183 9.78 -1.77 -17.74
C THR A 183 8.79 -2.74 -17.09
N PHE A 184 8.82 -2.80 -15.76
CA PHE A 184 7.80 -3.41 -14.94
C PHE A 184 7.11 -2.30 -14.14
N GLY A 185 5.93 -1.89 -14.61
CA GLY A 185 5.22 -0.68 -14.20
C GLY A 185 5.78 0.59 -14.84
N THR A 186 5.07 1.70 -14.62
CA THR A 186 5.47 3.06 -15.03
C THR A 186 5.47 4.01 -13.84
N THR A 187 6.06 5.21 -13.98
CA THR A 187 6.10 6.19 -12.88
C THR A 187 4.75 6.84 -12.58
N THR A 188 3.77 6.69 -13.47
CA THR A 188 2.42 7.26 -13.33
C THR A 188 1.35 6.21 -13.07
N ASN A 189 1.73 4.94 -13.18
CA ASN A 189 0.88 3.77 -13.04
C ASN A 189 1.84 2.62 -12.68
N GLY A 190 2.06 2.43 -11.38
CA GLY A 190 2.93 1.39 -10.83
C GLY A 190 2.42 -0.01 -11.13
N ILE A 191 3.01 -1.01 -10.47
CA ILE A 191 2.35 -2.31 -10.33
C ILE A 191 2.17 -2.52 -8.83
N GLU A 192 0.94 -2.80 -8.42
CA GLU A 192 0.58 -3.08 -7.04
C GLU A 192 0.69 -4.57 -6.73
N ARG A 193 1.18 -4.89 -5.54
CA ARG A 193 1.42 -6.29 -5.19
C ARG A 193 1.43 -6.60 -3.71
N THR A 194 1.08 -7.86 -3.43
CA THR A 194 1.33 -8.53 -2.16
C THR A 194 2.04 -9.85 -2.42
N SER A 195 3.29 -9.98 -1.97
CA SER A 195 4.06 -11.23 -2.14
C SER A 195 5.07 -11.48 -1.03
N ALA A 196 5.47 -12.74 -0.84
CA ALA A 196 6.56 -13.09 0.07
C ALA A 196 7.95 -12.76 -0.53
N GLY A 197 8.03 -12.67 -1.85
CA GLY A 197 9.25 -12.31 -2.56
C GLY A 197 8.97 -11.80 -3.96
N LEU A 198 9.89 -10.98 -4.46
CA LEU A 198 9.89 -10.46 -5.81
C LEU A 198 11.28 -10.65 -6.43
N ASN A 199 11.33 -11.21 -7.63
CA ASN A 199 12.55 -11.31 -8.43
C ASN A 199 12.36 -10.61 -9.77
N THR A 200 13.03 -9.47 -9.96
CA THR A 200 12.99 -8.64 -11.18
C THR A 200 14.37 -8.46 -11.80
N SER A 201 15.28 -9.40 -11.61
CA SER A 201 16.71 -9.25 -11.95
C SER A 201 16.93 -8.64 -13.35
N GLY A 202 17.47 -7.41 -13.41
CA GLY A 202 17.78 -6.72 -14.67
C GLY A 202 16.64 -5.90 -15.28
N VAL A 203 15.45 -5.86 -14.65
CA VAL A 203 14.28 -5.12 -15.12
C VAL A 203 14.18 -3.76 -14.42
N THR A 204 13.82 -2.71 -15.18
CA THR A 204 13.52 -1.40 -14.59
C THR A 204 12.13 -1.43 -13.97
N THR A 205 12.03 -1.21 -12.66
CA THR A 205 10.78 -1.34 -11.90
C THR A 205 10.22 0.01 -11.47
N SER A 206 8.91 0.21 -11.64
CA SER A 206 8.12 1.22 -10.94
C SER A 206 7.00 0.48 -10.22
N LEU A 207 7.02 0.53 -8.89
CA LEU A 207 6.17 -0.27 -8.03
C LEU A 207 5.38 0.69 -7.16
N GLU A 208 4.10 0.42 -6.97
CA GLU A 208 3.34 1.03 -5.89
C GLU A 208 3.09 -0.10 -4.89
N ASP A 209 3.57 0.07 -3.66
CA ASP A 209 3.02 -0.76 -2.60
C ASP A 209 1.65 -0.17 -2.30
N GLU A 210 0.59 -0.98 -2.30
CA GLU A 210 -0.64 -0.60 -1.64
C GLU A 210 -0.23 -0.17 -0.24
N THR A 211 -0.41 1.11 0.06
CA THR A 211 0.19 1.78 1.21
C THR A 211 0.12 0.84 2.40
N ALA A 212 1.27 0.29 2.80
CA ALA A 212 1.37 -0.36 4.08
C ALA A 212 0.82 0.69 5.06
N SER A 213 -0.33 0.41 5.67
CA SER A 213 -0.69 1.08 6.91
C SER A 213 0.52 0.82 7.79
N SER A 214 1.43 1.79 7.86
CA SER A 214 2.69 1.64 8.56
C SER A 214 2.31 1.62 10.03
N THR A 215 1.95 0.44 10.50
CA THR A 215 1.59 0.23 11.89
C THR A 215 2.93 0.29 12.59
N LEU A 216 3.23 1.44 13.20
CA LEU A 216 4.36 1.57 14.10
C LEU A 216 4.07 0.62 15.26
N THR A 217 4.82 -0.48 15.35
CA THR A 217 4.62 -1.47 16.41
C THR A 217 4.91 -0.81 17.76
N GLY A 218 3.84 -0.42 18.44
CA GLY A 218 3.88 0.35 19.68
C GLY A 218 2.80 1.43 19.81
N THR A 219 2.11 1.80 18.73
CA THR A 219 1.02 2.80 18.76
C THR A 219 -0.22 2.29 18.01
N SER A 220 -1.41 2.53 18.56
CA SER A 220 -2.70 2.22 17.90
C SER A 220 -3.09 3.27 16.83
N GLU A 221 -2.19 4.19 16.55
CA GLU A 221 -2.38 5.33 15.65
C GLU A 221 -1.86 4.95 14.26
N THR A 222 -2.71 5.07 13.24
CA THR A 222 -2.33 4.94 11.84
C THR A 222 -1.67 6.24 11.38
N VAL A 223 -0.84 6.18 10.33
CA VAL A 223 -0.28 7.35 9.65
C VAL A 223 -1.34 8.08 8.82
N GLY A 224 -2.35 8.59 9.53
CA GLY A 224 -3.25 9.66 9.13
C GLY A 224 -3.30 10.74 10.22
N ASP A 225 -3.06 10.36 11.48
CA ASP A 225 -3.01 11.27 12.63
C ASP A 225 -1.61 11.81 12.95
N ALA A 226 -0.57 11.28 12.31
CA ALA A 226 0.82 11.70 12.53
C ALA A 226 1.12 13.17 12.13
N SER A 227 0.19 13.88 11.49
CA SER A 227 0.34 15.32 11.23
C SER A 227 -0.09 16.24 12.38
N VAL A 228 -0.73 15.70 13.44
CA VAL A 228 -1.15 16.52 14.59
C VAL A 228 -0.08 16.56 15.69
N ASP A 229 0.72 15.49 15.87
CA ASP A 229 1.71 15.40 16.96
C ASP A 229 3.04 16.12 16.70
N GLN A 230 3.35 16.48 15.46
CA GLN A 230 4.46 17.40 15.17
C GLN A 230 4.13 18.84 15.58
N THR A 231 2.85 19.19 15.73
CA THR A 231 2.44 20.52 16.19
C THR A 231 2.48 20.63 17.73
N ILE A 232 2.46 19.50 18.44
CA ILE A 232 2.45 19.45 19.92
C ILE A 232 3.78 18.91 20.48
N ASN A 233 4.91 19.18 19.83
CA ASN A 233 6.23 19.06 20.50
C ASN A 233 6.93 20.40 20.70
N ILE A 234 6.44 21.48 20.10
CA ILE A 234 6.95 22.83 20.40
C ILE A 234 6.47 23.28 21.79
N VAL A 235 5.27 22.89 22.22
CA VAL A 235 4.69 23.34 23.50
C VAL A 235 5.30 22.60 24.70
N GLU A 236 5.56 21.29 24.58
CA GLU A 236 6.17 20.53 25.68
C GLU A 236 7.64 20.87 25.90
N ASP A 237 8.42 21.08 24.85
CA ASP A 237 9.82 21.51 24.99
C ASP A 237 9.92 22.98 25.43
N LEU A 238 8.95 23.83 25.08
CA LEU A 238 8.86 25.19 25.64
C LEU A 238 8.49 25.15 27.13
N ALA A 239 7.57 24.28 27.55
CA ALA A 239 7.22 24.09 28.96
C ALA A 239 8.40 23.52 29.78
N LYS A 240 9.14 22.55 29.23
CA LYS A 240 10.34 21.98 29.87
C LYS A 240 11.51 22.97 29.91
N THR A 241 11.63 23.85 28.92
CA THR A 241 12.62 24.94 28.93
C THR A 241 12.27 26.00 29.98
N VAL A 242 10.98 26.28 30.20
CA VAL A 242 10.51 27.17 31.27
C VAL A 242 10.72 26.56 32.66
N GLU A 243 10.54 25.25 32.84
CA GLU A 243 10.78 24.59 34.13
C GLU A 243 12.26 24.40 34.48
N LYS A 244 13.16 24.18 33.50
CA LYS A 244 14.59 23.96 33.78
C LYS A 244 15.42 25.24 33.93
N ASN A 245 15.02 26.35 33.30
CA ASN A 245 15.83 27.58 33.32
C ASN A 245 15.30 28.67 34.27
N ASN A 246 14.23 28.42 35.02
CA ASN A 246 13.71 29.38 36.01
C ASN A 246 13.76 28.90 37.47
N GLN A 247 14.50 27.83 37.76
CA GLN A 247 14.99 27.55 39.11
C GLN A 247 16.48 27.80 39.17
N VAL A 248 16.87 29.06 39.32
CA VAL A 248 18.13 29.36 40.00
C VAL A 248 17.83 29.17 41.49
N PRO A 249 18.45 28.23 42.20
CA PRO A 249 18.41 28.22 43.66
C PRO A 249 19.22 29.43 44.12
N VAL A 250 18.56 30.58 44.23
CA VAL A 250 19.14 31.73 44.92
C VAL A 250 18.80 31.55 46.39
N GLY A 251 19.82 31.23 47.19
CA GLY A 251 19.77 31.45 48.62
C GLY A 251 19.89 30.18 49.46
N GLY A 252 21.14 29.76 49.70
CA GLY A 252 21.49 29.13 50.96
C GLY A 252 21.37 30.14 52.12
N SER A 253 20.17 30.55 52.47
CA SER A 253 19.90 31.27 53.71
C SER A 253 19.13 30.37 54.66
N SER A 254 19.87 29.51 55.36
CA SER A 254 19.46 29.08 56.70
C SER A 254 19.50 30.32 57.60
N SER A 255 18.46 31.15 57.54
CA SER A 255 18.25 32.21 58.52
C SER A 255 17.69 31.56 59.78
N THR A 256 18.57 31.02 60.62
CA THR A 256 18.20 30.80 62.03
C THR A 256 18.07 32.18 62.67
N VAL A 257 16.87 32.57 63.06
CA VAL A 257 16.65 33.75 63.90
C VAL A 257 17.20 33.44 65.29
N SER A 258 18.46 33.78 65.56
CA SER A 258 18.99 33.77 66.92
C SER A 258 18.74 35.14 67.55
N LEU A 259 17.56 35.34 68.14
CA LEU A 259 17.36 36.45 69.05
C LEU A 259 17.95 36.05 70.41
N GLY A 260 19.05 36.70 70.83
CA GLY A 260 19.51 36.62 72.20
C GLY A 260 18.42 37.19 73.11
N ILE A 261 17.78 36.35 73.91
CA ILE A 261 16.84 36.79 74.93
C ILE A 261 17.67 37.33 76.10
N ASP A 262 17.69 38.65 76.31
CA ASP A 262 18.17 39.24 77.57
C ASP A 262 17.06 39.03 78.62
N PRO A 263 17.28 38.22 79.68
CA PRO A 263 16.21 37.82 80.60
C PRO A 263 15.89 38.87 81.67
N SER A 264 16.26 40.14 81.52
CA SER A 264 15.88 41.20 82.47
C SER A 264 15.29 42.42 81.76
N PRO A 265 14.05 42.87 82.03
CA PRO A 265 13.22 42.66 83.23
C PRO A 265 11.76 42.27 82.89
N TYR A 266 11.54 41.21 82.09
CA TYR A 266 10.18 40.82 81.73
C TYR A 266 9.60 39.89 82.79
N GLY A 267 8.55 40.37 83.50
CA GLY A 267 7.83 39.61 84.52
C GLY A 267 7.18 38.33 83.97
N SER A 268 6.70 37.47 84.88
CA SER A 268 6.21 36.10 84.66
C SER A 268 4.95 35.98 83.77
N GLY A 269 5.02 36.44 82.52
CA GLY A 269 4.02 36.25 81.48
C GLY A 269 4.63 35.69 80.19
N PRO A 270 3.83 35.08 79.31
CA PRO A 270 4.31 34.52 78.04
C PRO A 270 4.82 35.62 77.10
N ILE A 271 5.93 35.34 76.41
CA ILE A 271 6.48 36.21 75.36
C ILE A 271 5.72 35.95 74.06
N LEU A 272 5.18 37.00 73.44
CA LEU A 272 4.60 36.93 72.09
C LEU A 272 5.66 37.37 71.08
N VAL A 273 5.94 36.52 70.08
CA VAL A 273 6.82 36.83 68.96
C VAL A 273 5.94 37.03 67.73
N ASP A 274 5.89 38.25 67.20
CA ASP A 274 5.19 38.57 65.95
C ASP A 274 6.16 38.40 64.77
N VAL A 275 5.87 37.43 63.91
CA VAL A 275 6.72 37.06 62.76
C VAL A 275 6.23 37.69 61.43
N PHE A 276 5.25 38.59 61.47
CA PHE A 276 4.66 39.18 60.25
C PHE A 276 4.83 40.70 60.14
N ALA A 277 5.70 41.31 60.94
CA ALA A 277 5.85 42.77 60.98
C ALA A 277 6.78 43.38 59.91
N GLU A 278 7.39 42.58 59.02
CA GLU A 278 8.24 43.12 57.95
C GLU A 278 7.51 43.21 56.61
N LYS A 279 7.68 44.36 55.94
CA LYS A 279 7.08 44.71 54.65
C LYS A 279 7.80 43.95 53.53
N TYR A 280 7.13 43.01 52.88
CA TYR A 280 7.68 42.29 51.72
C TYR A 280 7.22 42.95 50.41
N GLU A 281 8.14 43.28 49.50
CA GLU A 281 7.85 43.59 48.10
C GLU A 281 7.97 42.30 47.27
N LEU A 282 6.93 41.98 46.50
CA LEU A 282 6.84 40.72 45.75
C LEU A 282 7.58 40.76 44.39
N VAL A 283 8.00 41.94 43.91
CA VAL A 283 8.70 42.09 42.64
C VAL A 283 9.73 43.22 42.74
N ASN A 284 11.01 42.90 42.56
CA ASN A 284 12.09 43.88 42.52
C ASN A 284 12.28 44.35 41.05
N THR A 285 11.95 45.60 40.73
CA THR A 285 11.99 46.11 39.34
C THR A 285 13.35 46.61 38.88
N GLU A 286 14.42 46.39 39.64
CA GLU A 286 15.73 47.00 39.37
C GLU A 286 16.55 46.37 38.24
N ALA A 287 15.99 45.47 37.42
CA ALA A 287 16.77 44.78 36.37
C ALA A 287 16.02 44.49 35.07
N PHE A 288 15.22 45.43 34.56
CA PHE A 288 14.77 45.36 33.16
C PHE A 288 15.78 46.11 32.26
N GLY A 289 16.32 45.43 31.24
CA GLY A 289 17.10 46.09 30.18
C GLY A 289 16.26 47.15 29.45
N PRO A 290 16.88 48.20 28.87
CA PRO A 290 16.16 49.32 28.27
C PRO A 290 15.20 48.91 27.15
N GLU A 291 15.42 47.74 26.53
CA GLU A 291 14.53 47.12 25.55
C GLU A 291 13.13 46.71 26.10
N PHE A 292 12.96 46.58 27.41
CA PHE A 292 11.70 46.16 28.04
C PHE A 292 10.88 47.31 28.65
N LEU A 293 11.41 48.53 28.68
CA LEU A 293 10.73 49.71 29.22
C LEU A 293 9.38 50.03 28.53
N PRO A 294 9.22 49.86 27.20
CA PRO A 294 7.92 50.09 26.55
C PRO A 294 6.84 49.07 26.96
N ALA A 295 7.24 47.81 27.20
CA ALA A 295 6.32 46.74 27.61
C ALA A 295 5.89 46.89 29.09
N VAL A 296 6.79 47.35 29.96
CA VAL A 296 6.48 47.67 31.35
C VAL A 296 5.53 48.88 31.45
N GLY A 297 5.69 49.89 30.58
CA GLY A 297 4.76 51.01 30.48
C GLY A 297 3.34 50.59 30.10
N GLN A 298 3.19 49.70 29.12
CA GLN A 298 1.88 49.18 28.69
C GLN A 298 1.20 48.33 29.77
N LEU A 299 1.97 47.55 30.54
CA LEU A 299 1.44 46.78 31.66
C LEU A 299 0.96 47.70 32.78
N ASN A 300 1.69 48.79 33.07
CA ASN A 300 1.28 49.73 34.11
C ASN A 300 -0.01 50.49 33.72
N ASP A 301 -0.15 50.90 32.45
CA ASP A 301 -1.40 51.52 31.95
C ASP A 301 -2.58 50.54 31.93
N PHE A 302 -2.36 49.25 31.68
CA PHE A 302 -3.42 48.23 31.67
C PHE A 302 -4.02 47.96 33.06
N TRP A 303 -3.23 48.13 34.13
CA TRP A 303 -3.67 47.87 35.51
C TRP A 303 -4.14 49.13 36.25
N PHE A 304 -3.81 50.34 35.76
CA PHE A 304 -4.10 51.59 36.47
C PHE A 304 -4.85 52.66 35.64
N SER A 305 -5.31 52.37 34.42
CA SER A 305 -6.20 53.29 33.69
C SER A 305 -7.65 53.20 34.19
N GLU A 306 -7.97 54.13 35.08
CA GLU A 306 -9.28 54.80 35.25
C GLU A 306 -10.49 53.90 35.61
N GLY A 307 -10.60 53.63 36.91
CA GLY A 307 -11.85 53.90 37.60
C GLY A 307 -11.81 55.31 38.16
N ASP A 308 -12.23 56.30 37.37
CA ASP A 308 -12.74 57.58 37.87
C ASP A 308 -13.87 58.09 36.94
N GLU A 309 -15.06 58.20 37.55
CA GLU A 309 -16.28 58.93 37.14
C GLU A 309 -17.16 58.25 36.05
N ASN A 310 -18.31 57.64 36.39
CA ASN A 310 -19.46 58.21 37.11
C ASN A 310 -20.19 57.20 38.01
#